data_AF-A0A924NC93-F1
#
_entry.id   AF-A0A924NC93-F1
#
_cell.length_a   1.000
_cell.length_b   1.000
_cell.length_c   1.000
_cell.angle_alpha   90.00
_cell.angle_beta   90.00
_cell.angle_gamma   90.00
#
_symmetry.space_group_name_H-M   'P 1'
#
loop_
_entity.id
_entity.type
_entity.pdbx_description
1 polymer ?
#
loop_
_entity_poly.entity_id
_entity_poly.type
_entity_poly.pdbx_seq_one_letter_code
_entity_poly.pdbx_strand_id
1 'polypeptide(L)'
;MISMLQSGFDSGKLTYNASTVYAIFTAGTVNLGGGFGTQYCAYHTHATVTVGGVAKIALYAAMPYNYAYPSACTSGLATANGSLDMGADYEVNTLVHEIEETTTDMMGNAWYDTRGYENADKCAWTWGTTYTTAAGGKANINVGGKDFLVQQNWVNAGTGGCVLSF
;
A
#
# COMPACT_ATOMS: atom_id res chain seq x y z
N MET A 1 2.66 -12.72 -9.45
CA MET A 1 2.61 -11.25 -9.63
C MET A 1 2.92 -10.85 -11.06
N ILE A 2 4.14 -11.04 -11.56
CA ILE A 2 4.53 -10.64 -12.93
C ILE A 2 3.59 -11.23 -14.00
N SER A 3 3.21 -12.51 -13.88
CA SER A 3 2.26 -13.16 -14.78
C SER A 3 0.86 -12.54 -14.78
N MET A 4 0.41 -11.98 -13.64
CA MET A 4 -0.88 -11.29 -13.54
C MET A 4 -0.83 -9.94 -14.26
N LEU A 5 0.26 -9.19 -14.10
CA LEU A 5 0.50 -7.96 -14.85
C LEU A 5 0.57 -8.25 -16.35
N GLN A 6 1.35 -9.25 -16.74
CA GLN A 6 1.50 -9.66 -18.14
C GLN A 6 0.13 -10.00 -18.75
N SER A 7 -0.68 -10.82 -18.07
CA SER A 7 -2.05 -11.16 -18.51
C SER A 7 -2.96 -9.92 -18.63
N GLY A 8 -2.82 -8.96 -17.70
CA GLY A 8 -3.54 -7.69 -17.76
C GLY A 8 -3.18 -6.86 -19.00
N PHE A 9 -1.90 -6.78 -19.36
CA PHE A 9 -1.44 -6.10 -20.57
C PHE A 9 -1.81 -6.86 -21.85
N ASP A 10 -1.63 -8.18 -21.88
CA ASP A 10 -1.95 -9.03 -23.05
C ASP A 10 -3.44 -8.98 -23.40
N SER A 11 -4.30 -8.92 -22.37
CA SER A 11 -5.76 -8.82 -22.55
C SER A 11 -6.24 -7.40 -22.87
N GLY A 12 -5.36 -6.39 -22.86
CA GLY A 12 -5.73 -4.99 -23.05
C GLY A 12 -6.53 -4.37 -21.90
N LYS A 13 -6.68 -5.08 -20.78
CA LYS A 13 -7.37 -4.56 -19.58
C LYS A 13 -6.52 -3.57 -18.79
N LEU A 14 -5.20 -3.70 -18.89
CA LEU A 14 -4.24 -2.72 -18.40
C LEU A 14 -3.63 -1.98 -19.59
N THR A 15 -3.56 -0.65 -19.48
CA THR A 15 -2.76 0.18 -20.38
C THR A 15 -1.42 0.45 -19.72
N TYR A 16 -0.32 0.20 -20.43
CA TYR A 16 1.02 0.51 -19.93
C TYR A 16 1.24 2.02 -19.80
N ASN A 17 1.75 2.43 -18.65
CA ASN A 17 2.28 3.77 -18.40
C ASN A 17 3.45 3.65 -17.41
N ALA A 18 4.59 4.23 -17.76
CA ALA A 18 5.81 4.17 -16.94
C ALA A 18 5.67 4.88 -15.59
N SER A 19 4.71 5.78 -15.44
CA SER A 19 4.41 6.54 -14.22
C SER A 19 3.21 5.98 -13.45
N THR A 20 2.77 4.76 -13.74
CA THR A 20 1.65 4.11 -13.06
C THR A 20 2.14 2.99 -12.16
N VAL A 21 1.69 3.01 -10.91
CA VAL A 21 1.81 1.87 -9.98
C VAL A 21 0.60 0.96 -10.16
N TYR A 22 0.84 -0.30 -10.50
CA TYR A 22 -0.21 -1.30 -10.65
C TYR A 22 -0.40 -2.07 -9.34
N ALA A 23 -1.45 -1.78 -8.59
CA ALA A 23 -1.78 -2.55 -7.39
C ALA A 23 -2.39 -3.91 -7.75
N ILE A 24 -1.87 -4.97 -7.16
CA ILE A 24 -2.32 -6.35 -7.40
C ILE A 24 -2.89 -6.91 -6.09
N PHE A 25 -4.21 -6.90 -6.00
CA PHE A 25 -4.94 -7.41 -4.84
C PHE A 25 -5.14 -8.92 -4.91
N THR A 26 -4.95 -9.61 -3.79
CA THR A 26 -5.42 -10.99 -3.62
C THR A 26 -6.53 -11.06 -2.59
N ALA A 27 -7.23 -12.20 -2.55
CA ALA A 27 -8.31 -12.46 -1.62
C ALA A 27 -7.99 -13.66 -0.73
N GLY A 28 -8.61 -13.71 0.45
CA GLY A 28 -8.47 -14.83 1.37
C GLY A 28 -7.02 -15.01 1.85
N THR A 29 -6.52 -16.24 1.85
CA THR A 29 -5.15 -16.57 2.31
C THR A 29 -4.19 -16.79 1.15
N VAL A 30 -4.47 -16.22 -0.02
CA VAL A 30 -3.58 -16.34 -1.18
C VAL A 30 -2.25 -15.65 -0.86
N ASN A 31 -1.26 -16.48 -0.53
CA ASN A 31 0.10 -16.05 -0.29
C ASN A 31 0.81 -15.87 -1.64
N LEU A 32 1.27 -14.65 -1.91
CA LEU A 32 1.98 -14.27 -3.13
C LEU A 32 3.44 -14.74 -3.16
N GLY A 33 3.85 -15.52 -2.17
CA GLY A 33 5.23 -15.88 -1.86
C GLY A 33 5.82 -14.97 -0.78
N GLY A 34 6.81 -15.50 -0.05
CA GLY A 34 7.59 -14.75 0.92
C GLY A 34 6.98 -14.67 2.33
N GLY A 35 7.23 -13.56 3.02
CA GLY A 35 6.99 -13.34 4.44
C GLY A 35 5.66 -12.65 4.78
N PHE A 36 4.66 -12.68 3.91
CA PHE A 36 3.37 -12.01 4.19
C PHE A 36 2.72 -12.49 5.50
N GLY A 37 2.20 -11.55 6.28
CA GLY A 37 1.55 -11.80 7.57
C GLY A 37 2.52 -12.15 8.71
N THR A 38 3.83 -12.14 8.46
CA THR A 38 4.87 -12.44 9.46
C THR A 38 6.05 -11.46 9.42
N GLN A 39 6.42 -10.97 8.23
CA GLN A 39 7.53 -10.05 7.99
C GLN A 39 7.02 -8.72 7.42
N TYR A 40 6.01 -8.77 6.54
CA TYR A 40 5.41 -7.59 5.90
C TYR A 40 3.93 -7.85 5.59
N CYS A 41 3.21 -6.78 5.26
CA CYS A 41 1.78 -6.81 4.95
C CYS A 41 1.47 -6.49 3.49
N ALA A 42 2.29 -5.65 2.88
CA ALA A 42 2.35 -5.44 1.45
C ALA A 42 3.82 -5.18 1.09
N TYR A 43 4.10 -5.00 -0.21
CA TYR A 43 5.38 -4.47 -0.66
C TYR A 43 5.19 -3.81 -2.03
N HIS A 44 6.01 -2.82 -2.33
CA HIS A 44 6.19 -2.30 -3.68
C HIS A 44 7.48 -2.83 -4.31
N THR A 45 7.47 -2.98 -5.63
CA THR A 45 8.67 -3.23 -6.42
C THR A 45 8.38 -3.03 -7.90
N HIS A 46 9.26 -3.52 -8.76
CA HIS A 46 9.17 -3.41 -10.21
C HIS A 46 9.29 -4.78 -10.89
N ALA A 47 8.77 -4.88 -12.10
CA ALA A 47 8.86 -6.09 -12.92
C ALA A 47 9.10 -5.74 -14.39
N THR A 48 9.85 -6.61 -15.08
CA THR A 48 9.93 -6.57 -16.54
C THR A 48 8.71 -7.29 -17.12
N VAL A 49 7.92 -6.57 -17.91
CA VAL A 49 6.76 -7.07 -18.66
C VAL A 49 6.96 -6.82 -20.16
N THR A 50 6.24 -7.55 -21.01
CA THR A 50 6.25 -7.34 -22.45
C THR A 50 4.96 -6.66 -22.89
N VAL A 51 5.04 -5.50 -23.53
CA VAL A 51 3.87 -4.77 -24.04
C VAL A 51 4.12 -4.45 -25.51
N GLY A 52 3.24 -4.91 -26.40
CA GLY A 52 3.40 -4.73 -27.84
C GLY A 52 4.70 -5.35 -28.39
N GLY A 53 5.16 -6.46 -27.80
CA GLY A 53 6.42 -7.12 -28.17
C GLY A 53 7.70 -6.46 -27.64
N VAL A 54 7.58 -5.43 -26.80
CA VAL A 54 8.73 -4.69 -26.23
C VAL A 54 8.78 -4.87 -24.72
N ALA A 55 9.97 -5.14 -24.18
CA ALA A 55 10.19 -5.20 -22.74
C ALA A 55 10.02 -3.80 -22.10
N LYS A 56 9.29 -3.73 -21.00
CA LYS A 56 8.98 -2.52 -20.23
C LYS A 56 9.14 -2.80 -18.74
N ILE A 57 9.50 -1.78 -17.98
CA ILE A 57 9.44 -1.84 -16.50
C ILE A 57 8.06 -1.36 -16.07
N ALA A 58 7.36 -2.18 -15.30
CA ALA A 58 6.12 -1.86 -14.63
C ALA A 58 6.35 -1.82 -13.11
N LEU A 59 5.91 -0.74 -12.48
CA LEU A 59 5.92 -0.56 -11.02
C LEU A 59 4.67 -1.22 -10.46
N TYR A 60 4.76 -1.96 -9.36
CA TYR A 60 3.60 -2.61 -8.78
C TYR A 60 3.67 -2.69 -7.26
N ALA A 61 2.48 -2.65 -6.65
CA ALA A 61 2.30 -2.95 -5.24
C ALA A 61 1.63 -4.33 -5.12
N ALA A 62 2.26 -5.22 -4.37
CA ALA A 62 1.67 -6.49 -3.96
C ALA A 62 0.77 -6.26 -2.75
N MET A 63 -0.53 -6.47 -2.94
CA MET A 63 -1.55 -6.17 -1.93
C MET A 63 -2.27 -7.47 -1.51
N PRO A 64 -1.66 -8.31 -0.66
CA PRO A 64 -2.38 -9.44 -0.10
C PRO A 64 -3.57 -9.00 0.77
N TYR A 65 -4.49 -9.93 1.02
CA TYR A 65 -5.68 -9.65 1.82
C TYR A 65 -5.34 -9.49 3.31
N ASN A 66 -5.18 -8.26 3.81
CA ASN A 66 -4.70 -7.99 5.18
C ASN A 66 -5.63 -8.56 6.24
N TYR A 67 -6.93 -8.57 5.97
CA TYR A 67 -7.94 -9.08 6.90
C TYR A 67 -7.80 -10.59 7.18
N ALA A 68 -7.10 -11.36 6.33
CA ALA A 68 -6.75 -12.74 6.65
C ALA A 68 -5.69 -12.86 7.76
N TYR A 69 -5.01 -11.77 8.10
CA TYR A 69 -3.92 -11.72 9.08
C TYR A 69 -4.13 -10.59 10.11
N PRO A 70 -5.26 -10.61 10.84
CA PRO A 70 -5.71 -9.48 11.63
C PRO A 70 -4.73 -9.06 12.75
N SER A 71 -3.98 -10.01 13.31
CA SER A 71 -3.00 -9.73 14.37
C SER A 71 -1.71 -9.07 13.88
N ALA A 72 -1.43 -9.10 12.57
CA ALA A 72 -0.17 -8.64 11.99
C ALA A 72 -0.36 -7.47 11.02
N CYS A 73 -1.43 -7.48 10.24
CA CYS A 73 -1.61 -6.59 9.10
C CYS A 73 -2.83 -5.68 9.19
N THR A 74 -3.39 -5.53 10.38
CA THR A 74 -4.47 -4.56 10.62
C THR A 74 -4.08 -3.61 11.74
N SER A 75 -4.74 -2.45 11.79
CA SER A 75 -4.50 -1.46 12.85
C SER A 75 -4.94 -1.95 14.23
N GLY A 76 -5.72 -3.03 14.31
CA GLY A 76 -6.40 -3.47 15.53
C GLY A 76 -7.51 -2.51 16.00
N LEU A 77 -7.80 -1.45 15.25
CA LEU A 77 -8.85 -0.48 15.53
C LEU A 77 -10.12 -0.82 14.75
N ALA A 78 -11.27 -0.33 15.22
CA ALA A 78 -12.53 -0.47 14.51
C ALA A 78 -12.47 0.23 13.14
N THR A 79 -12.98 -0.44 12.10
CA THR A 79 -12.94 -0.01 10.70
C THR A 79 -13.79 1.24 10.46
N ALA A 80 -13.24 2.18 9.69
CA ALA A 80 -13.81 3.50 9.44
C ALA A 80 -15.19 3.45 8.78
N ASN A 81 -15.40 2.51 7.84
CA ASN A 81 -16.63 2.37 7.05
C ASN A 81 -17.54 1.25 7.54
N GLY A 82 -17.39 0.81 8.79
CA GLY A 82 -18.22 -0.23 9.40
C GLY A 82 -17.84 -1.64 8.92
N SER A 83 -18.77 -2.58 9.07
CA SER A 83 -18.51 -4.02 8.86
C SER A 83 -18.79 -4.55 7.45
N LEU A 84 -19.27 -3.69 6.53
CA LEU A 84 -19.64 -4.13 5.18
C LEU A 84 -18.43 -4.61 4.38
N ASP A 85 -17.29 -3.93 4.50
CA ASP A 85 -16.04 -4.32 3.83
C ASP A 85 -14.83 -3.89 4.66
N MET A 86 -14.60 -4.64 5.75
CA MET A 86 -13.46 -4.39 6.63
C MET A 86 -12.12 -4.61 5.92
N GLY A 87 -12.09 -5.52 4.93
CA GLY A 87 -10.91 -5.75 4.11
C GLY A 87 -10.53 -4.48 3.36
N ALA A 88 -11.46 -3.86 2.63
CA ALA A 88 -11.14 -2.63 1.90
C ALA A 88 -10.53 -1.52 2.80
N ASP A 89 -11.02 -1.36 4.04
CA ASP A 89 -10.48 -0.37 4.98
C ASP A 89 -9.03 -0.66 5.38
N TYR A 90 -8.70 -1.92 5.68
CA TYR A 90 -7.33 -2.30 6.02
C TYR A 90 -6.40 -2.30 4.80
N GLU A 91 -6.93 -2.54 3.62
CA GLU A 91 -6.15 -2.61 2.38
C GLU A 91 -5.76 -1.21 1.92
N VAL A 92 -6.64 -0.21 2.10
CA VAL A 92 -6.30 1.19 1.81
C VAL A 92 -5.15 1.68 2.68
N ASN A 93 -5.06 1.22 3.94
CA ASN A 93 -3.97 1.60 4.84
C ASN A 93 -2.60 1.18 4.27
N THR A 94 -2.41 -0.09 3.95
CA THR A 94 -1.12 -0.54 3.39
C THR A 94 -0.95 -0.11 1.94
N LEU A 95 -2.02 0.10 1.17
CA LEU A 95 -1.92 0.62 -0.19
C LEU A 95 -1.28 2.00 -0.23
N VAL A 96 -1.70 2.90 0.67
CA VAL A 96 -1.11 4.24 0.77
C VAL A 96 0.37 4.15 1.13
N HIS A 97 0.73 3.27 2.08
CA HIS A 97 2.13 3.01 2.44
C HIS A 97 2.95 2.63 1.20
N GLU A 98 2.53 1.61 0.45
CA GLU A 98 3.28 1.16 -0.73
C GLU A 98 3.34 2.21 -1.84
N ILE A 99 2.28 3.01 -2.05
CA ILE A 99 2.28 4.08 -3.06
C ILE A 99 3.27 5.18 -2.70
N GLU A 100 3.36 5.54 -1.43
CA GLU A 100 4.23 6.61 -0.94
C GLU A 100 5.71 6.23 -1.05
N GLU A 101 6.05 4.98 -0.76
CA GLU A 101 7.40 4.46 -0.98
C GLU A 101 7.71 4.33 -2.47
N THR A 102 6.78 3.81 -3.28
CA THR A 102 6.97 3.76 -4.75
C THR A 102 7.20 5.15 -5.33
N THR A 103 6.57 6.19 -4.76
CA THR A 103 6.70 7.57 -5.23
C THR A 103 8.11 8.11 -4.97
N THR A 104 8.73 7.76 -3.85
CA THR A 104 10.09 8.20 -3.52
C THR A 104 11.16 7.29 -4.10
N ASP A 105 10.97 5.98 -4.06
CA ASP A 105 11.90 4.96 -4.53
C ASP A 105 11.23 3.87 -5.37
N MET A 106 10.81 4.23 -6.58
CA MET A 106 10.12 3.30 -7.48
C MET A 106 10.89 1.99 -7.80
N MET A 107 12.22 1.96 -7.59
CA MET A 107 13.08 0.82 -7.95
C MET A 107 13.51 -0.02 -6.73
N GLY A 108 13.20 0.41 -5.51
CA GLY A 108 13.62 -0.26 -4.28
C GLY A 108 15.14 -0.27 -4.08
N ASN A 109 15.83 0.82 -4.46
CA ASN A 109 17.29 0.94 -4.34
C ASN A 109 17.79 2.32 -3.88
N ALA A 110 16.92 3.19 -3.37
CA ALA A 110 17.24 4.55 -2.95
C ALA A 110 16.36 5.02 -1.77
N TRP A 111 16.64 6.20 -1.21
CA TRP A 111 15.78 6.85 -0.20
C TRP A 111 15.54 6.12 1.14
N TYR A 112 16.27 5.04 1.39
CA TYR A 112 16.37 4.43 2.71
C TYR A 112 17.20 5.28 3.70
N ASP A 113 16.83 5.24 4.97
CA ASP A 113 17.70 5.67 6.05
C ASP A 113 18.81 4.64 6.38
N THR A 114 19.68 4.94 7.33
CA THR A 114 20.79 4.05 7.71
C THR A 114 20.35 2.72 8.33
N ARG A 115 19.07 2.59 8.70
CA ARG A 115 18.46 1.36 9.23
C ARG A 115 17.72 0.58 8.15
N GLY A 116 17.64 1.11 6.93
CA GLY A 116 16.95 0.49 5.80
C GLY A 116 15.46 0.82 5.75
N TYR A 117 15.00 1.89 6.40
CA TYR A 117 13.58 2.31 6.34
C TYR A 117 13.37 3.42 5.32
N GLU A 118 12.34 3.28 4.48
CA GLU A 118 11.85 4.33 3.59
C GLU A 118 10.97 5.36 4.32
N ASN A 119 10.34 6.28 3.57
CA ASN A 119 9.48 7.32 4.13
C ASN A 119 8.22 6.77 4.83
N ALA A 120 7.55 5.76 4.29
CA ALA A 120 6.35 5.20 4.90
C ALA A 120 6.69 4.22 6.02
N ASP A 121 7.72 3.37 5.85
CA ASP A 121 8.32 2.52 6.88
C ASP A 121 8.56 3.24 8.21
N LYS A 122 9.20 4.42 8.15
CA LYS A 122 9.54 5.21 9.36
C LYS A 122 8.33 5.66 10.16
N CYS A 123 7.17 5.68 9.53
CA CYS A 123 5.90 6.09 10.10
C CYS A 123 4.88 4.94 10.10
N ALA A 124 5.35 3.71 9.94
CA ALA A 124 4.49 2.55 9.91
C ALA A 124 3.68 2.45 11.20
N TRP A 125 2.38 2.22 11.05
CA TRP A 125 1.40 2.12 12.14
C TRP A 125 1.27 3.38 13.04
N THR A 126 1.76 4.54 12.56
CA THR A 126 1.52 5.84 13.20
C THR A 126 0.35 6.55 12.51
N TRP A 127 -0.60 7.07 13.31
CA TRP A 127 -1.90 7.53 12.79
C TRP A 127 -2.12 9.04 12.85
N GLY A 128 -1.31 9.75 13.63
CA GLY A 128 -1.50 11.17 13.93
C GLY A 128 -2.82 11.43 14.64
N THR A 129 -3.46 12.56 14.30
CA THR A 129 -4.80 12.88 14.80
C THR A 129 -5.84 12.03 14.10
N THR A 130 -6.68 11.34 14.89
CA THR A 130 -7.79 10.53 14.39
C THR A 130 -9.13 11.09 14.86
N TYR A 131 -10.20 10.77 14.15
CA TYR A 131 -11.58 11.00 14.55
C TYR A 131 -12.38 9.69 14.57
N THR A 132 -13.51 9.70 15.28
CA THR A 132 -14.46 8.59 15.27
C THR A 132 -15.48 8.81 14.15
N THR A 133 -15.65 7.84 13.26
CA THR A 133 -16.61 7.93 12.15
C THR A 133 -18.04 7.69 12.62
N ALA A 134 -19.03 7.97 11.76
CA ALA A 134 -20.44 7.65 12.04
C ALA A 134 -20.69 6.15 12.24
N ALA A 135 -19.82 5.29 11.69
CA ALA A 135 -19.86 3.85 11.87
C ALA A 135 -19.19 3.38 13.18
N GLY A 136 -18.67 4.31 14.00
CA GLY A 136 -17.95 4.00 15.25
C GLY A 136 -16.48 3.60 15.05
N GLY A 137 -16.00 3.63 13.81
CA GLY A 137 -14.61 3.33 13.45
C GLY A 137 -13.64 4.48 13.71
N LYS A 138 -12.36 4.25 13.46
CA LYS A 138 -11.32 5.29 13.45
C LYS A 138 -10.90 5.64 12.04
N ALA A 139 -10.70 6.92 11.80
CA ALA A 139 -10.21 7.45 10.54
C ALA A 139 -9.34 8.69 10.78
N ASN A 140 -8.54 9.04 9.79
CA ASN A 140 -7.72 10.26 9.79
C ASN A 140 -7.71 10.99 8.44
N ILE A 141 -8.33 10.42 7.40
CA ILE A 141 -8.57 11.07 6.12
C ILE A 141 -9.99 10.79 5.61
N ASN A 142 -10.52 11.70 4.79
CA ASN A 142 -11.74 11.50 4.02
C ASN A 142 -11.44 11.70 2.52
N VAL A 143 -11.71 10.67 1.72
CA VAL A 143 -11.45 10.68 0.27
C VAL A 143 -12.71 10.28 -0.47
N GLY A 144 -13.22 11.16 -1.32
CA GLY A 144 -14.43 10.90 -2.11
C GLY A 144 -15.67 10.62 -1.25
N GLY A 145 -15.74 11.17 -0.03
CA GLY A 145 -16.85 10.94 0.91
C GLY A 145 -16.76 9.66 1.72
N LYS A 146 -15.64 8.92 1.63
CA LYS A 146 -15.35 7.73 2.46
C LYS A 146 -14.24 8.05 3.46
N ASP A 147 -14.39 7.54 4.67
CA ASP A 147 -13.41 7.72 5.75
C ASP A 147 -12.38 6.59 5.71
N PHE A 148 -11.09 6.89 5.89
CA PHE A 148 -10.05 5.85 5.97
C PHE A 148 -9.08 6.15 7.11
N LEU A 149 -8.49 5.10 7.66
CA LEU A 149 -7.35 5.18 8.56
C LEU A 149 -6.11 4.77 7.80
N VAL A 150 -5.21 5.73 7.57
CA VAL A 150 -3.95 5.50 6.85
C VAL A 150 -2.76 5.85 7.72
N GLN A 151 -1.63 5.22 7.45
CA GLN A 151 -0.36 5.57 8.08
C GLN A 151 0.08 6.99 7.68
N GLN A 152 0.79 7.66 8.58
CA GLN A 152 1.49 8.90 8.28
C GLN A 152 2.72 8.63 7.40
N ASN A 153 3.28 9.68 6.79
CA ASN A 153 4.54 9.60 6.06
C ASN A 153 5.63 10.45 6.73
N TRP A 154 6.88 10.02 6.59
CA TRP A 154 8.03 10.76 7.09
C TRP A 154 8.32 11.97 6.21
N VAL A 155 8.28 13.17 6.79
CA VAL A 155 8.78 14.38 6.15
C VAL A 155 10.21 14.64 6.55
N ASN A 156 11.09 14.75 5.56
CA ASN A 156 12.50 15.09 5.77
C ASN A 156 12.72 16.61 5.77
N ALA A 157 12.12 17.32 6.73
CA ALA A 157 12.28 18.75 6.92
C ALA A 157 12.52 19.10 8.39
N GLY A 158 13.49 19.98 8.66
CA GLY A 158 13.88 20.36 10.02
C GLY A 158 14.39 19.14 10.81
N THR A 159 13.76 18.83 11.95
CA THR A 159 14.04 17.62 12.74
C THR A 159 13.41 16.36 12.17
N GLY A 160 12.55 16.49 11.16
CA GLY A 160 11.73 15.43 10.59
C GLY A 160 10.63 14.94 11.52
N GLY A 161 9.65 14.24 10.95
CA GLY A 161 8.54 13.68 11.71
C GLY A 161 7.47 13.04 10.83
N CYS A 162 6.62 12.24 11.47
CA CYS A 162 5.45 11.63 10.83
C CYS A 162 4.30 12.62 10.76
N VAL A 163 3.78 12.88 9.56
CA VAL A 163 2.63 13.77 9.30
C VAL A 163 1.71 13.18 8.24
N LEU A 164 0.42 13.55 8.26
CA LEU A 164 -0.54 13.19 7.20
C LEU A 164 -0.54 14.18 6.04
N SER A 165 -0.11 15.41 6.29
CA SER A 165 0.02 16.48 5.33
C SER A 165 1.10 17.45 5.82
N PHE A 166 1.75 18.13 4.88
CA PHE A 166 2.80 19.12 5.12
C PHE A 166 2.57 20.34 4.24
#